data_AF-A0A259HYT3-F1
#
_entry.id   AF-A0A259HYT3-F1
#
_cell.length_a   1.000
_cell.length_b   1.000
_cell.length_c   1.000
_cell.angle_alpha   90.00
_cell.angle_beta   90.00
_cell.angle_gamma   90.00
#
_symmetry.space_group_name_H-M   'P 1'
#
loop_
_entity.id
_entity.type
_entity.pdbx_description
1 polymer ?
#
loop_
_entity_poly.entity_id
_entity_poly.type
_entity_poly.pdbx_seq_one_letter_code
_entity_poly.pdbx_strand_id
1 'polypeptide(L)'
;MKNILALWVLMAISFKISAQDSLLQAGDLAIISFQADNNDQFVFVNLVTVYPGTKIQFSEKGWNGSLATPAFASSSEAIHAWTSPNHALLPGSFIRVDFNSSGASPVANLGTVQSTGNSGFAASGDQLIAFQGSPSNPRFLYALSSNPWLSTGSPSSNQSWLPTGLMNGVTARDFPKEMDDQYYAQEISMGSKDSLLAMVGRVANWYRTNTRVDQIPEWHFYVYRGYYSKAVGSLSKLDTWGLEIDGTGTHPTNFTDSGYTFYLSNRSGLQSLDSNWTLKRLCIGAGIKLALHGFVLSFQDLAQEGLGKLLVDSNDQITITGQSGPLMLEGDTASLKKLVLSPGAMIGLSIPLQIPGGPMPGSVTLDSYAVLTTNNKLILCSNAQGAASLQQLGTSSQLIGQVIMKNL
;
A
#
# COMPACT_ATOMS: atom_id res chain seq x y z
N MET A 1 13.30 -54.57 -49.53
CA MET A 1 12.62 -53.26 -49.58
C MET A 1 11.80 -53.07 -48.32
N LYS A 2 12.11 -52.01 -47.55
CA LYS A 2 11.20 -51.10 -46.82
C LYS A 2 11.84 -50.68 -45.48
N ASN A 3 12.62 -49.61 -45.56
CA ASN A 3 13.09 -48.84 -44.42
C ASN A 3 11.88 -48.11 -43.82
N ILE A 4 11.63 -48.26 -42.52
CA ILE A 4 10.60 -47.50 -41.82
C ILE A 4 11.30 -46.27 -41.22
N LEU A 5 11.09 -45.10 -41.84
CA LEU A 5 11.42 -43.81 -41.27
C LEU A 5 10.32 -43.45 -40.24
N ALA A 6 10.69 -43.31 -38.97
CA ALA A 6 9.84 -42.70 -37.95
C ALA A 6 9.99 -41.17 -38.03
N LEU A 7 8.98 -40.50 -38.57
CA LEU A 7 8.89 -39.05 -38.65
C LEU A 7 8.38 -38.50 -37.30
N TRP A 8 9.24 -37.85 -36.53
CA TRP A 8 8.85 -37.12 -35.32
C TRP A 8 8.25 -35.77 -35.73
N VAL A 9 6.92 -35.64 -35.65
CA VAL A 9 6.24 -34.35 -35.79
C VAL A 9 6.38 -33.60 -34.47
N LEU A 10 7.20 -32.55 -34.45
CA LEU A 10 7.29 -31.60 -33.35
C LEU A 10 6.05 -30.70 -33.40
N MET A 11 5.00 -31.05 -32.63
CA MET A 11 3.81 -30.23 -32.49
C MET A 11 4.13 -29.04 -31.60
N ALA A 12 4.35 -27.86 -32.20
CA ALA A 12 4.47 -26.61 -31.46
C ALA A 12 3.11 -26.26 -30.82
N ILE A 13 2.97 -26.49 -29.51
CA ILE A 13 1.82 -26.03 -28.73
C ILE A 13 1.95 -24.51 -28.58
N SER A 14 1.31 -23.76 -29.48
CA SER A 14 1.11 -22.32 -29.28
C SER A 14 0.10 -22.12 -28.15
N PHE A 15 0.57 -21.83 -26.94
CA PHE A 15 -0.26 -21.26 -25.90
C PHE A 15 -0.72 -19.87 -26.36
N LYS A 16 -1.99 -19.75 -26.77
CA LYS A 16 -2.65 -18.44 -26.84
C LYS A 16 -2.82 -17.97 -25.40
N ILE A 17 -1.93 -17.10 -24.92
CA ILE A 17 -2.20 -16.31 -23.72
C ILE A 17 -3.42 -15.44 -24.08
N SER A 18 -4.59 -15.82 -23.58
CA SER A 18 -5.73 -14.92 -23.61
C SER A 18 -5.37 -13.70 -22.77
N ALA A 19 -5.64 -12.50 -23.27
CA ALA A 19 -5.62 -11.30 -22.44
C ALA A 19 -6.50 -11.57 -21.21
N GLN A 20 -5.91 -11.49 -20.03
CA GLN A 20 -6.65 -11.53 -18.78
C GLN A 20 -6.86 -10.07 -18.41
N ASP A 21 -8.04 -9.53 -18.74
CA ASP A 21 -8.44 -8.18 -18.33
C ASP A 21 -8.52 -8.16 -16.80
N SER A 22 -7.74 -7.27 -16.17
CA SER A 22 -7.84 -7.05 -14.73
C SER A 22 -9.21 -6.43 -14.42
N LEU A 23 -9.96 -7.05 -13.49
CA LEU A 23 -11.12 -6.41 -12.89
C LEU A 23 -10.65 -5.47 -11.77
N LEU A 24 -10.37 -4.21 -12.12
CA LEU A 24 -9.87 -3.21 -11.17
C LEU A 24 -11.02 -2.62 -10.32
N GLN A 25 -10.68 -2.28 -9.09
CA GLN A 25 -11.54 -1.63 -8.10
C GLN A 25 -11.11 -0.18 -7.83
N ALA A 26 -11.94 0.58 -7.11
CA ALA A 26 -11.60 1.92 -6.68
C ALA A 26 -10.29 1.93 -5.87
N GLY A 27 -9.35 2.81 -6.24
CA GLY A 27 -8.03 2.92 -5.61
C GLY A 27 -6.98 1.92 -6.10
N ASP A 28 -7.30 1.05 -7.05
CA ASP A 28 -6.30 0.15 -7.66
C ASP A 28 -5.30 0.89 -8.59
N LEU A 29 -5.59 2.16 -8.88
CA LEU A 29 -4.68 3.13 -9.46
C LEU A 29 -4.88 4.49 -8.79
N ALA A 30 -3.93 5.39 -8.98
CA ALA A 30 -4.06 6.80 -8.62
C ALA A 30 -3.56 7.69 -9.77
N ILE A 31 -4.28 8.77 -10.05
CA ILE A 31 -3.81 9.81 -10.97
C ILE A 31 -2.87 10.73 -10.18
N ILE A 32 -1.66 10.94 -10.69
CA ILE A 32 -0.56 11.63 -9.99
C ILE A 32 0.00 12.83 -10.77
N SER A 33 -0.47 13.09 -11.99
CA SER A 33 -0.18 14.31 -12.74
C SER A 33 -1.33 14.63 -13.69
N PHE A 34 -1.56 15.92 -13.88
CA PHE A 34 -2.50 16.51 -14.82
C PHE A 34 -1.93 17.85 -15.28
N GLN A 35 -1.73 18.03 -16.58
CA GLN A 35 -1.23 19.26 -17.18
C GLN A 35 -2.23 19.70 -18.25
N ALA A 36 -2.88 20.85 -18.05
CA ALA A 36 -3.81 21.43 -19.01
C ALA A 36 -3.14 22.46 -19.93
N ASP A 37 -2.01 23.05 -19.53
CA ASP A 37 -1.28 23.94 -20.42
C ASP A 37 -0.57 23.14 -21.53
N ASN A 38 -0.68 23.63 -22.76
CA ASN A 38 -0.27 22.93 -23.98
C ASN A 38 1.18 22.42 -23.93
N ASN A 39 1.45 21.15 -24.23
CA ASN A 39 0.56 20.03 -24.58
C ASN A 39 -0.06 19.28 -23.39
N ASP A 40 -1.35 18.94 -23.47
CA ASP A 40 -2.04 18.12 -22.48
C ASP A 40 -1.26 16.86 -22.10
N GLN A 41 -1.27 16.54 -20.80
CA GLN A 41 -0.63 15.34 -20.26
C GLN A 41 -1.35 14.87 -19.00
N PHE A 42 -1.40 13.56 -18.79
CA PHE A 42 -1.69 13.01 -17.48
C PHE A 42 -0.79 11.82 -17.15
N VAL A 43 -0.64 11.54 -15.86
CA VAL A 43 0.09 10.39 -15.34
C VAL A 43 -0.73 9.67 -14.30
N PHE A 44 -0.77 8.34 -14.37
CA PHE A 44 -1.33 7.50 -13.32
C PHE A 44 -0.35 6.40 -12.90
N VAL A 45 -0.46 5.93 -11.66
CA VAL A 45 0.31 4.80 -11.14
C VAL A 45 -0.64 3.67 -10.78
N ASN A 46 -0.32 2.43 -11.14
CA ASN A 46 -1.08 1.27 -10.68
C ASN A 46 -0.64 0.88 -9.26
N LEU A 47 -1.60 0.66 -8.37
CA LEU A 47 -1.34 0.20 -7.00
C LEU A 47 -1.62 -1.30 -6.82
N VAL A 48 -2.06 -1.97 -7.88
CA VAL A 48 -2.19 -3.42 -7.99
C VAL A 48 -1.53 -3.93 -9.26
N THR A 49 -1.39 -5.25 -9.42
CA THR A 49 -0.88 -5.82 -10.67
C THR A 49 -1.91 -5.61 -11.78
N VAL A 50 -1.48 -5.03 -12.91
CA VAL A 50 -2.31 -4.88 -14.11
C VAL A 50 -1.88 -5.94 -15.11
N TYR A 51 -2.79 -6.84 -15.48
CA TYR A 51 -2.49 -7.96 -16.37
C TYR A 51 -2.54 -7.54 -17.86
N PRO A 52 -1.93 -8.31 -18.78
CA PRO A 52 -1.87 -7.96 -20.19
C PRO A 52 -3.26 -7.78 -20.84
N GLY A 53 -3.40 -6.71 -21.63
CA GLY A 53 -4.64 -6.37 -22.34
C GLY A 53 -5.73 -5.75 -21.47
N THR A 54 -5.44 -5.41 -20.20
CA THR A 54 -6.35 -4.66 -19.34
C THR A 54 -6.67 -3.31 -19.96
N LYS A 55 -7.95 -2.94 -19.96
CA LYS A 55 -8.41 -1.65 -20.50
C LYS A 55 -8.84 -0.71 -19.39
N ILE A 56 -8.41 0.55 -19.46
CA ILE A 56 -8.83 1.64 -18.57
C ILE A 56 -9.22 2.82 -19.46
N GLN A 57 -10.39 3.39 -19.20
CA GLN A 57 -10.86 4.58 -19.90
C GLN A 57 -10.71 5.80 -19.00
N PHE A 58 -10.31 6.90 -19.62
CA PHE A 58 -10.19 8.22 -19.00
C PHE A 58 -11.11 9.18 -19.72
N SER A 59 -11.82 9.99 -18.96
CA SER A 59 -12.68 11.03 -19.53
C SER A 59 -12.55 12.32 -18.74
N GLU A 60 -12.49 13.41 -19.49
CA GLU A 60 -12.62 14.78 -19.00
C GLU A 60 -14.08 15.23 -18.96
N LYS A 61 -15.06 14.34 -19.15
CA LYS A 61 -16.47 14.71 -18.97
C LYS A 61 -16.83 14.76 -17.50
N GLY A 62 -17.56 15.79 -17.09
CA GLY A 62 -18.11 15.85 -15.74
C GLY A 62 -19.05 14.68 -15.44
N TRP A 63 -18.99 14.10 -14.24
CA TRP A 63 -19.94 13.08 -13.79
C TRP A 63 -21.27 13.71 -13.36
N ASN A 64 -22.41 13.22 -13.88
CA ASN A 64 -23.76 13.73 -13.55
C ASN A 64 -24.33 13.28 -12.21
N GLY A 65 -23.56 12.56 -11.39
CA GLY A 65 -24.02 12.08 -10.08
C GLY A 65 -24.86 10.79 -10.15
N SER A 66 -25.22 10.29 -11.33
CA SER A 66 -26.01 9.07 -11.49
C SER A 66 -25.74 8.32 -12.79
N LEU A 67 -26.07 7.02 -12.82
CA LEU A 67 -26.04 6.17 -14.02
C LEU A 67 -27.18 6.45 -15.01
N ALA A 68 -28.03 7.45 -14.76
CA ALA A 68 -29.06 7.87 -15.72
C ALA A 68 -28.39 8.31 -17.03
N THR A 69 -28.96 7.98 -18.18
CA THR A 69 -28.34 8.32 -19.46
C THR A 69 -28.65 9.77 -19.84
N PRO A 70 -27.63 10.62 -20.11
CA PRO A 70 -26.20 10.31 -20.09
C PRO A 70 -25.58 10.41 -18.68
N ALA A 71 -24.75 9.42 -18.32
CA ALA A 71 -24.17 9.34 -16.98
C ALA A 71 -23.06 10.38 -16.77
N PHE A 72 -22.41 10.78 -17.87
CA PHE A 72 -21.52 11.93 -17.93
C PHE A 72 -22.22 13.14 -18.55
N ALA A 73 -21.73 14.34 -18.24
CA ALA A 73 -22.18 15.61 -18.78
C ALA A 73 -22.19 15.56 -20.32
N SER A 74 -23.22 16.14 -20.93
CA SER A 74 -23.33 16.18 -22.38
C SER A 74 -22.32 17.16 -22.96
N SER A 75 -21.19 16.63 -23.42
CA SER A 75 -20.12 17.39 -24.08
C SER A 75 -19.57 16.64 -25.31
N SER A 76 -18.86 17.36 -26.16
CA SER A 76 -18.09 16.82 -27.30
C SER A 76 -16.70 16.30 -26.90
N GLU A 77 -16.35 16.33 -25.62
CA GLU A 77 -15.06 15.88 -25.10
C GLU A 77 -14.79 14.41 -25.39
N ALA A 78 -13.52 14.05 -25.41
CA ALA A 78 -13.08 12.72 -25.80
C ALA A 78 -13.13 11.70 -24.64
N ILE A 79 -13.03 10.43 -25.03
CA ILE A 79 -12.68 9.35 -24.12
C ILE A 79 -11.36 8.78 -24.60
N HIS A 80 -10.42 8.63 -23.67
CA HIS A 80 -9.09 8.09 -23.90
C HIS A 80 -9.03 6.68 -23.31
N ALA A 81 -8.98 5.66 -24.17
CA ALA A 81 -8.89 4.27 -23.77
C ALA A 81 -7.42 3.82 -23.78
N TRP A 82 -6.84 3.61 -22.60
CA TRP A 82 -5.53 2.99 -22.43
C TRP A 82 -5.65 1.47 -22.36
N THR A 83 -4.74 0.76 -23.03
CA THR A 83 -4.62 -0.71 -22.97
C THR A 83 -3.21 -1.08 -22.50
N SER A 84 -3.15 -1.97 -21.51
CA SER A 84 -1.87 -2.45 -20.96
C SER A 84 -1.05 -3.25 -21.98
N PRO A 85 0.29 -3.30 -21.85
CA PRO A 85 1.15 -4.02 -22.79
C PRO A 85 0.95 -5.55 -22.72
N ASN A 86 1.71 -6.29 -23.53
CA ASN A 86 1.64 -7.76 -23.61
C ASN A 86 2.33 -8.50 -22.44
N HIS A 87 2.56 -7.82 -21.31
CA HIS A 87 3.12 -8.37 -20.07
C HIS A 87 2.49 -7.66 -18.87
N ALA A 88 2.52 -8.30 -17.70
CA ALA A 88 1.94 -7.73 -16.50
C ALA A 88 2.75 -6.52 -16.01
N LEU A 89 2.06 -5.44 -15.64
CA LEU A 89 2.65 -4.30 -14.95
C LEU A 89 2.52 -4.53 -13.45
N LEU A 90 3.64 -4.52 -12.73
CA LEU A 90 3.67 -4.66 -11.28
C LEU A 90 3.17 -3.36 -10.62
N PRO A 91 2.60 -3.43 -9.40
CA PRO A 91 2.28 -2.24 -8.60
C PRO A 91 3.46 -1.27 -8.54
N GLY A 92 3.16 0.01 -8.66
CA GLY A 92 4.13 1.11 -8.67
C GLY A 92 4.61 1.52 -10.07
N SER A 93 4.14 0.88 -11.14
CA SER A 93 4.43 1.32 -12.51
C SER A 93 3.64 2.60 -12.82
N PHE A 94 4.32 3.68 -13.19
CA PHE A 94 3.63 4.87 -13.67
C PHE A 94 3.48 4.85 -15.18
N ILE A 95 2.31 5.26 -15.65
CA ILE A 95 1.95 5.40 -17.04
C ILE A 95 1.74 6.88 -17.29
N ARG A 96 2.59 7.46 -18.14
CA ARG A 96 2.45 8.81 -18.66
C ARG A 96 1.77 8.75 -20.02
N VAL A 97 0.74 9.57 -20.20
CA VAL A 97 0.06 9.77 -21.47
C VAL A 97 0.28 11.22 -21.89
N ASP A 98 0.96 11.38 -23.02
CA ASP A 98 1.30 12.67 -23.63
C ASP A 98 0.44 12.87 -24.88
N PHE A 99 -0.12 14.07 -25.05
CA PHE A 99 -0.75 14.50 -26.29
C PHE A 99 0.18 15.47 -27.05
N ASN A 100 -0.09 15.66 -28.35
CA ASN A 100 0.58 16.71 -29.12
C ASN A 100 -0.05 18.09 -28.87
N SER A 101 0.46 19.12 -29.54
CA SER A 101 0.04 20.50 -29.30
C SER A 101 -1.39 20.86 -29.74
N SER A 102 -2.10 19.92 -30.37
CA SER A 102 -3.53 20.04 -30.72
C SER A 102 -4.43 19.13 -29.88
N GLY A 103 -3.88 18.53 -28.81
CA GLY A 103 -4.58 17.54 -27.98
C GLY A 103 -4.77 16.18 -28.68
N ALA A 104 -4.13 15.95 -29.83
CA ALA A 104 -4.27 14.73 -30.62
C ALA A 104 -3.11 13.75 -30.41
N SER A 105 -3.19 12.60 -31.08
CA SER A 105 -2.12 11.59 -31.15
C SER A 105 -1.54 11.18 -29.79
N PRO A 106 -2.37 10.63 -28.88
CA PRO A 106 -1.92 10.23 -27.56
C PRO A 106 -0.81 9.17 -27.65
N VAL A 107 0.22 9.32 -26.83
CA VAL A 107 1.29 8.33 -26.68
C VAL A 107 1.44 8.00 -25.20
N ALA A 108 1.48 6.71 -24.89
CA ALA A 108 1.83 6.24 -23.55
C ALA A 108 3.27 5.72 -23.51
N ASN A 109 3.98 5.95 -22.40
CA ASN A 109 5.29 5.33 -22.16
C ASN A 109 5.20 3.80 -22.05
N LEU A 110 4.07 3.28 -21.54
CA LEU A 110 3.76 1.86 -21.41
C LEU A 110 2.34 1.59 -21.90
N GLY A 111 2.16 0.58 -22.75
CA GLY A 111 0.86 0.24 -23.34
C GLY A 111 0.52 1.12 -24.55
N THR A 112 -0.76 1.19 -24.89
CA THR A 112 -1.27 1.97 -26.03
C THR A 112 -2.49 2.78 -25.63
N VAL A 113 -2.73 3.92 -26.28
CA VAL A 113 -3.91 4.76 -26.06
C VAL A 113 -4.64 4.97 -27.36
N GLN A 114 -5.97 4.91 -27.31
CA GLN A 114 -6.87 5.26 -28.40
C GLN A 114 -7.89 6.27 -27.90
N SER A 115 -8.02 7.40 -28.61
CA SER A 115 -8.99 8.44 -28.26
C SER A 115 -10.14 8.47 -29.25
N THR A 116 -11.35 8.76 -28.76
CA THR A 116 -12.52 9.04 -29.62
C THR A 116 -12.48 10.44 -30.25
N GLY A 117 -11.55 11.29 -29.80
CA GLY A 117 -11.35 12.67 -30.24
C GLY A 117 -10.05 13.23 -29.67
N ASN A 118 -9.87 14.55 -29.72
CA ASN A 118 -8.73 15.22 -29.09
C ASN A 118 -8.99 15.40 -27.59
N SER A 119 -7.92 15.41 -26.80
CA SER A 119 -7.91 15.95 -25.43
C SER A 119 -8.26 17.43 -25.46
N GLY A 120 -8.97 17.89 -24.44
CA GLY A 120 -9.44 19.27 -24.32
C GLY A 120 -9.33 19.80 -22.91
N PHE A 121 -8.25 19.47 -22.18
CA PHE A 121 -8.07 19.90 -20.81
C PHE A 121 -8.10 21.43 -20.73
N ALA A 122 -9.09 21.97 -20.00
CA ALA A 122 -9.33 23.40 -19.97
C ALA A 122 -8.43 24.12 -18.95
N ALA A 123 -7.84 25.26 -19.35
CA ALA A 123 -7.14 26.21 -18.47
C ALA A 123 -8.09 27.01 -17.52
N SER A 124 -9.31 26.53 -17.34
CA SER A 124 -10.24 27.02 -16.30
C SER A 124 -10.71 25.87 -15.42
N GLY A 125 -9.87 24.84 -15.40
CA GLY A 125 -10.01 23.57 -14.72
C GLY A 125 -10.92 22.55 -15.40
N ASP A 126 -10.68 21.30 -15.02
CA ASP A 126 -11.31 20.10 -15.57
C ASP A 126 -11.24 18.95 -14.55
N GLN A 127 -11.80 17.82 -14.92
CA GLN A 127 -11.68 16.53 -14.24
C GLN A 127 -10.94 15.54 -15.15
N LEU A 128 -10.36 14.52 -14.54
CA LEU A 128 -9.92 13.31 -15.21
C LEU A 128 -10.44 12.12 -14.42
N ILE A 129 -11.41 11.42 -14.99
CA ILE A 129 -12.10 10.30 -14.34
C ILE A 129 -11.64 9.01 -15.01
N ALA A 130 -11.02 8.13 -14.23
CA ALA A 130 -10.58 6.80 -14.66
C ALA A 130 -11.64 5.74 -14.33
N PHE A 131 -12.03 4.92 -15.30
CA PHE A 131 -13.06 3.89 -15.14
C PHE A 131 -12.86 2.68 -16.07
N GLN A 132 -13.49 1.57 -15.73
CA GLN A 132 -13.70 0.41 -16.60
C GLN A 132 -15.18 0.26 -16.96
N GLY A 133 -15.51 -0.55 -17.98
CA GLY A 133 -16.89 -0.66 -18.49
C GLY A 133 -17.22 0.45 -19.48
N SER A 134 -18.48 0.59 -19.90
CA SER A 134 -18.89 1.65 -20.84
C SER A 134 -19.14 2.97 -20.12
N PRO A 135 -19.17 4.12 -20.82
CA PRO A 135 -19.57 5.41 -20.23
C PRO A 135 -21.00 5.43 -19.69
N SER A 136 -21.86 4.53 -20.18
CA SER A 136 -23.23 4.31 -19.68
C SER A 136 -23.30 3.36 -18.47
N ASN A 137 -22.23 2.64 -18.17
CA ASN A 137 -22.12 1.73 -17.02
C ASN A 137 -20.67 1.71 -16.48
N PRO A 138 -20.15 2.85 -15.99
CA PRO A 138 -18.77 2.96 -15.54
C PRO A 138 -18.57 2.30 -14.18
N ARG A 139 -17.44 1.60 -14.02
CA ARG A 139 -16.84 1.25 -12.74
C ARG A 139 -15.68 2.20 -12.48
N PHE A 140 -15.89 3.17 -11.60
CA PHE A 140 -14.88 4.18 -11.27
C PHE A 140 -13.70 3.58 -10.53
N LEU A 141 -12.49 3.97 -10.93
CA LEU A 141 -11.23 3.53 -10.35
C LEU A 141 -10.56 4.66 -9.56
N TYR A 142 -10.51 5.86 -10.14
CA TYR A 142 -9.94 7.05 -9.51
C TYR A 142 -10.46 8.30 -10.22
N ALA A 143 -10.42 9.45 -9.55
CA ALA A 143 -10.71 10.74 -10.19
C ALA A 143 -9.80 11.85 -9.65
N LEU A 144 -9.36 12.73 -10.53
CA LEU A 144 -8.67 13.96 -10.18
C LEU A 144 -9.47 15.12 -10.76
N SER A 145 -9.58 16.25 -10.06
CA SER A 145 -10.07 17.49 -10.64
C SER A 145 -9.19 18.65 -10.19
N SER A 146 -8.91 19.58 -11.11
CA SER A 146 -8.25 20.85 -10.75
C SER A 146 -9.22 21.81 -10.06
N ASN A 147 -10.53 21.62 -10.22
CA ASN A 147 -11.60 22.33 -9.53
C ASN A 147 -12.12 21.55 -8.31
N PRO A 148 -12.75 22.22 -7.32
CA PRO A 148 -13.51 21.55 -6.28
C PRO A 148 -14.62 20.67 -6.88
N TRP A 149 -14.87 19.50 -6.29
CA TRP A 149 -16.05 18.71 -6.65
C TRP A 149 -17.33 19.50 -6.34
N LEU A 150 -18.34 19.36 -7.20
CA LEU A 150 -19.64 20.01 -6.96
C LEU A 150 -20.30 19.47 -5.68
N SER A 151 -20.93 20.37 -4.93
CA SER A 151 -21.82 20.06 -3.82
C SER A 151 -23.29 20.38 -4.13
N THR A 152 -23.53 21.21 -5.15
CA THR A 152 -24.85 21.60 -5.67
C THR A 152 -24.73 21.92 -7.17
N GLY A 153 -25.87 22.04 -7.86
CA GLY A 153 -25.92 22.47 -9.26
C GLY A 153 -25.80 21.31 -10.27
N SER A 154 -25.33 21.63 -11.47
CA SER A 154 -25.16 20.67 -12.56
C SER A 154 -23.73 20.74 -13.09
N PRO A 155 -23.09 19.59 -13.40
CA PRO A 155 -21.80 19.55 -14.07
C PRO A 155 -21.80 20.34 -15.37
N SER A 156 -20.64 20.90 -15.70
CA SER A 156 -20.36 21.54 -16.98
C SER A 156 -19.21 20.79 -17.66
N SER A 157 -18.61 21.38 -18.71
CA SER A 157 -17.35 20.88 -19.27
C SER A 157 -16.21 20.91 -18.24
N ASN A 158 -16.24 21.84 -17.28
CA ASN A 158 -15.10 22.13 -16.40
C ASN A 158 -15.33 21.70 -14.94
N GLN A 159 -16.51 21.12 -14.66
CA GLN A 159 -16.94 20.80 -13.30
C GLN A 159 -17.61 19.43 -13.27
N SER A 160 -17.36 18.70 -12.19
CA SER A 160 -17.89 17.36 -11.99
C SER A 160 -18.43 17.19 -10.58
N TRP A 161 -19.46 16.34 -10.41
CA TRP A 161 -19.70 15.72 -9.11
C TRP A 161 -18.58 14.71 -8.80
N LEU A 162 -18.34 14.44 -7.52
CA LEU A 162 -17.49 13.31 -7.12
C LEU A 162 -18.10 12.00 -7.65
N PRO A 163 -17.36 11.18 -8.42
CA PRO A 163 -17.91 9.93 -8.94
C PRO A 163 -18.35 8.97 -7.83
N THR A 164 -19.53 8.37 -8.02
CA THR A 164 -20.15 7.51 -7.01
C THR A 164 -19.24 6.33 -6.66
N GLY A 165 -19.02 6.09 -5.37
CA GLY A 165 -18.12 5.03 -4.89
C GLY A 165 -16.66 5.45 -4.74
N LEU A 166 -16.30 6.67 -5.17
CA LEU A 166 -15.01 7.27 -4.84
C LEU A 166 -15.12 8.17 -3.59
N MET A 167 -13.99 8.36 -2.91
CA MET A 167 -13.86 9.19 -1.72
C MET A 167 -12.81 10.25 -1.95
N ASN A 168 -13.23 11.52 -2.00
CA ASN A 168 -12.31 12.64 -2.04
C ASN A 168 -11.43 12.59 -0.78
N GLY A 169 -10.11 12.59 -0.94
CA GLY A 169 -9.20 12.30 0.18
C GLY A 169 -8.39 11.03 -0.05
N VAL A 170 -8.91 10.06 -0.80
CA VAL A 170 -8.32 8.72 -0.90
C VAL A 170 -8.37 8.18 -2.34
N THR A 171 -9.56 7.93 -2.87
CA THR A 171 -9.76 7.40 -4.24
C THR A 171 -10.24 8.47 -5.23
N ALA A 172 -10.31 9.72 -4.79
CA ALA A 172 -10.41 10.89 -5.65
C ALA A 172 -9.69 12.08 -5.01
N ARG A 173 -9.36 13.09 -5.82
CA ARG A 173 -8.73 14.34 -5.39
C ARG A 173 -9.28 15.53 -6.16
N ASP A 174 -9.82 16.50 -5.44
CA ASP A 174 -10.00 17.87 -5.93
C ASP A 174 -9.03 18.85 -5.25
N PHE A 175 -9.16 20.12 -5.58
CA PHE A 175 -8.47 21.19 -4.88
C PHE A 175 -9.39 22.40 -4.63
N PRO A 176 -9.17 23.15 -3.54
CA PRO A 176 -10.04 24.28 -3.18
C PRO A 176 -9.94 25.48 -4.14
N LYS A 177 -8.86 25.56 -4.91
CA LYS A 177 -8.61 26.61 -5.90
C LYS A 177 -8.15 25.96 -7.19
N GLU A 178 -8.77 26.36 -8.30
CA GLU A 178 -8.39 26.00 -9.66
C GLU A 178 -6.92 26.37 -9.96
N MET A 179 -6.22 25.44 -10.60
CA MET A 179 -4.89 25.61 -11.20
C MET A 179 -4.75 24.66 -12.40
N ASP A 180 -4.11 25.12 -13.45
CA ASP A 180 -4.03 24.45 -14.76
C ASP A 180 -3.19 23.16 -14.71
N ASP A 181 -2.06 23.23 -14.02
CA ASP A 181 -1.05 22.17 -14.00
C ASP A 181 -0.74 21.73 -12.58
N GLN A 182 -0.65 20.41 -12.39
CA GLN A 182 -0.46 19.83 -11.07
C GLN A 182 0.14 18.43 -11.12
N TYR A 183 1.00 18.13 -10.15
CA TYR A 183 1.57 16.80 -9.99
C TYR A 183 1.86 16.48 -8.52
N TYR A 184 1.90 15.20 -8.22
CA TYR A 184 2.27 14.67 -6.91
C TYR A 184 3.78 14.84 -6.67
N ALA A 185 4.15 15.62 -5.67
CA ALA A 185 5.52 16.12 -5.48
C ALA A 185 6.48 15.15 -4.77
N GLN A 186 6.02 13.98 -4.32
CA GLN A 186 6.89 13.00 -3.65
C GLN A 186 7.45 12.00 -4.66
N GLU A 187 8.73 12.11 -4.99
CA GLU A 187 9.41 11.25 -5.97
C GLU A 187 9.46 9.79 -5.52
N ILE A 188 9.70 9.55 -4.22
CA ILE A 188 9.75 8.21 -3.63
C ILE A 188 8.58 8.06 -2.67
N SER A 189 7.75 7.05 -2.90
CA SER A 189 6.65 6.69 -2.00
C SER A 189 6.66 5.19 -1.73
N MET A 190 6.52 4.80 -0.46
CA MET A 190 6.57 3.41 -0.03
C MET A 190 5.46 3.15 0.97
N GLY A 191 4.74 2.04 0.84
CA GLY A 191 3.66 1.71 1.77
C GLY A 191 2.68 0.68 1.22
N SER A 192 1.63 0.41 2.00
CA SER A 192 0.45 -0.29 1.50
C SER A 192 -0.27 0.53 0.42
N LYS A 193 -1.16 -0.12 -0.34
CA LYS A 193 -2.07 0.58 -1.27
C LYS A 193 -2.80 1.73 -0.58
N ASP A 194 -3.38 1.49 0.60
CA ASP A 194 -4.18 2.49 1.32
C ASP A 194 -3.33 3.66 1.83
N SER A 195 -2.15 3.39 2.36
CA SER A 195 -1.22 4.46 2.79
C SER A 195 -0.75 5.30 1.61
N LEU A 196 -0.47 4.69 0.46
CA LEU A 196 -0.08 5.40 -0.75
C LEU A 196 -1.23 6.24 -1.32
N LEU A 197 -2.48 5.73 -1.30
CA LEU A 197 -3.67 6.50 -1.65
C LEU A 197 -3.85 7.69 -0.72
N ALA A 198 -3.64 7.51 0.59
CA ALA A 198 -3.69 8.60 1.56
C ALA A 198 -2.57 9.64 1.33
N MET A 199 -1.38 9.22 0.90
CA MET A 199 -0.28 10.13 0.56
C MET A 199 -0.59 10.94 -0.71
N VAL A 200 -0.99 10.29 -1.81
CA VAL A 200 -1.46 10.97 -3.03
C VAL A 200 -2.67 11.85 -2.69
N GLY A 201 -3.46 11.45 -1.70
CA GLY A 201 -4.63 12.18 -1.29
C GLY A 201 -4.40 13.44 -0.44
N ARG A 202 -3.18 13.74 -0.03
CA ARG A 202 -2.89 14.95 0.75
C ARG A 202 -2.60 16.12 -0.17
N VAL A 203 -3.39 17.20 -0.07
CA VAL A 203 -3.16 18.45 -0.83
C VAL A 203 -1.74 18.98 -0.67
N ALA A 204 -1.16 18.87 0.53
CA ALA A 204 0.21 19.31 0.82
C ALA A 204 1.30 18.54 0.04
N ASN A 205 0.97 17.38 -0.53
CA ASN A 205 1.89 16.58 -1.33
C ASN A 205 1.81 16.90 -2.83
N TRP A 206 1.07 17.94 -3.24
CA TRP A 206 0.95 18.34 -4.65
C TRP A 206 1.65 19.67 -4.91
N TYR A 207 2.39 19.71 -6.01
CA TYR A 207 2.83 20.95 -6.65
C TYR A 207 1.77 21.37 -7.67
N ARG A 208 1.42 22.66 -7.71
CA ARG A 208 0.34 23.21 -8.53
C ARG A 208 0.69 24.59 -9.05
N THR A 209 0.38 24.89 -10.30
CA THR A 209 0.74 26.14 -10.99
C THR A 209 -0.19 26.41 -12.18
N ASN A 210 -0.21 27.64 -12.69
CA ASN A 210 -0.88 28.06 -13.93
C ASN A 210 0.14 28.27 -15.05
N THR A 211 1.14 27.40 -15.08
CA THR A 211 2.25 27.51 -16.02
C THR A 211 2.78 26.13 -16.20
N ARG A 212 2.75 25.66 -17.43
CA ARG A 212 3.24 24.35 -17.81
C ARG A 212 4.53 23.96 -17.09
N VAL A 213 4.52 22.77 -16.51
CA VAL A 213 5.71 22.11 -15.98
C VAL A 213 6.35 21.27 -17.08
N ASP A 214 7.50 21.71 -17.59
CA ASP A 214 8.25 21.03 -18.65
C ASP A 214 8.87 19.70 -18.19
N GLN A 215 9.27 19.62 -16.92
CA GLN A 215 9.93 18.44 -16.33
C GLN A 215 9.18 18.02 -15.09
N ILE A 216 8.29 17.04 -15.25
CA ILE A 216 7.65 16.36 -14.13
C ILE A 216 8.58 15.29 -13.54
N PRO A 217 8.43 14.94 -12.25
CA PRO A 217 9.29 13.95 -11.60
C PRO A 217 9.25 12.56 -12.25
N GLU A 218 10.32 11.79 -12.04
CA GLU A 218 10.25 10.33 -12.17
C GLU A 218 9.83 9.74 -10.82
N TRP A 219 8.67 9.08 -10.79
CA TRP A 219 8.15 8.48 -9.56
C TRP A 219 8.62 7.06 -9.36
N HIS A 220 8.97 6.75 -8.11
CA HIS A 220 9.28 5.42 -7.61
C HIS A 220 8.29 5.06 -6.51
N PHE A 221 7.28 4.27 -6.88
CA PHE A 221 6.30 3.72 -5.95
C PHE A 221 6.67 2.28 -5.56
N TYR A 222 6.90 2.06 -4.26
CA TYR A 222 7.12 0.73 -3.68
C TYR A 222 5.86 0.29 -2.94
N VAL A 223 4.96 -0.37 -3.67
CA VAL A 223 3.69 -0.85 -3.11
C VAL A 223 3.92 -2.20 -2.44
N TYR A 224 3.73 -2.26 -1.13
CA TYR A 224 3.75 -3.52 -0.39
C TYR A 224 2.55 -4.36 -0.78
N ARG A 225 2.82 -5.58 -1.27
CA ARG A 225 1.76 -6.57 -1.52
C ARG A 225 1.29 -7.12 -0.18
N GLY A 226 0.02 -7.47 -0.07
CA GLY A 226 -0.57 -7.94 1.18
C GLY A 226 -1.06 -9.37 1.12
N TYR A 227 -0.81 -10.15 2.17
CA TYR A 227 -1.65 -11.30 2.49
C TYR A 227 -2.52 -10.93 3.69
N TYR A 228 -3.80 -11.22 3.61
CA TYR A 228 -4.78 -10.96 4.64
C TYR A 228 -5.15 -12.26 5.34
N SER A 229 -5.25 -12.25 6.67
CA SER A 229 -5.68 -13.44 7.39
C SER A 229 -7.17 -13.70 7.14
N LYS A 230 -7.53 -14.98 7.03
CA LYS A 230 -8.93 -15.43 7.12
C LYS A 230 -9.48 -15.14 8.51
N ALA A 231 -10.81 -15.11 8.62
CA ALA A 231 -11.50 -14.86 9.88
C ALA A 231 -11.25 -15.93 10.97
N VAL A 232 -10.86 -17.14 10.57
CA VAL A 232 -10.58 -18.27 11.48
C VAL A 232 -9.32 -19.02 11.06
N GLY A 233 -8.80 -19.85 11.96
CA GLY A 233 -7.60 -20.66 11.74
C GLY A 233 -6.36 -20.14 12.47
N SER A 234 -5.31 -20.95 12.47
CA SER A 234 -4.03 -20.66 13.11
C SER A 234 -3.20 -19.63 12.33
N LEU A 235 -2.77 -18.55 12.99
CA LEU A 235 -2.02 -17.46 12.35
C LEU A 235 -0.67 -17.91 11.76
N SER A 236 -0.08 -18.97 12.32
CA SER A 236 1.20 -19.54 11.90
C SER A 236 1.08 -20.48 10.69
N LYS A 237 -0.12 -20.69 10.15
CA LYS A 237 -0.38 -21.58 9.01
C LYS A 237 -0.65 -20.78 7.74
N LEU A 238 0.11 -21.03 6.68
CA LEU A 238 0.05 -20.29 5.41
C LEU A 238 -1.34 -20.33 4.77
N ASP A 239 -2.03 -21.47 4.81
CA ASP A 239 -3.36 -21.68 4.22
C ASP A 239 -4.49 -20.91 4.94
N THR A 240 -4.20 -20.24 6.05
CA THR A 240 -5.11 -19.32 6.73
C THR A 240 -4.98 -17.88 6.27
N TRP A 241 -4.21 -17.64 5.22
CA TRP A 241 -3.99 -16.32 4.62
C TRP A 241 -4.28 -16.35 3.12
N GLY A 242 -4.57 -15.19 2.55
CA GLY A 242 -4.87 -15.07 1.12
C GLY A 242 -4.58 -13.67 0.57
N LEU A 243 -4.42 -13.56 -0.75
CA LEU A 243 -4.13 -12.29 -1.43
C LEU A 243 -5.35 -11.34 -1.45
N GLU A 244 -6.55 -11.87 -1.36
CA GLU A 244 -7.77 -11.06 -1.34
C GLU A 244 -7.98 -10.46 0.05
N ILE A 245 -8.60 -9.28 0.10
CA ILE A 245 -8.74 -8.49 1.33
C ILE A 245 -9.54 -9.21 2.44
N ASP A 246 -10.41 -10.14 2.07
CA ASP A 246 -11.20 -10.99 2.97
C ASP A 246 -10.42 -12.24 3.46
N GLY A 247 -9.15 -12.37 3.07
CA GLY A 247 -8.26 -13.49 3.39
C GLY A 247 -8.43 -14.70 2.47
N THR A 248 -9.23 -14.59 1.40
CA THR A 248 -9.37 -15.64 0.39
C THR A 248 -8.34 -15.50 -0.74
N GLY A 249 -8.46 -16.35 -1.77
CA GLY A 249 -7.52 -16.41 -2.89
C GLY A 249 -6.28 -17.24 -2.59
N THR A 250 -5.23 -17.01 -3.38
CA THR A 250 -3.97 -17.76 -3.28
C THR A 250 -3.29 -17.47 -1.95
N HIS A 251 -2.92 -18.52 -1.24
CA HIS A 251 -2.21 -18.41 0.04
C HIS A 251 -0.71 -18.14 -0.17
N PRO A 252 -0.01 -17.54 0.81
CA PRO A 252 1.44 -17.35 0.77
C PRO A 252 2.18 -18.68 0.66
N THR A 253 3.37 -18.65 0.05
CA THR A 253 4.30 -19.79 0.05
C THR A 253 5.24 -19.78 1.25
N ASN A 254 5.43 -18.62 1.89
CA ASN A 254 6.19 -18.43 3.13
C ASN A 254 5.82 -17.09 3.79
N PHE A 255 6.16 -16.92 5.07
CA PHE A 255 5.92 -15.67 5.82
C PHE A 255 7.07 -14.65 5.74
N THR A 256 8.19 -15.03 5.16
CA THR A 256 9.48 -14.31 5.24
C THR A 256 9.84 -13.54 3.97
N ASP A 257 8.98 -13.57 2.95
CA ASP A 257 9.16 -12.85 1.70
C ASP A 257 9.06 -11.33 1.93
N SER A 258 10.10 -10.60 1.54
CA SER A 258 10.18 -9.14 1.64
C SER A 258 9.22 -8.39 0.75
N GLY A 259 8.62 -9.04 -0.25
CA GLY A 259 7.61 -8.43 -1.10
C GLY A 259 6.25 -8.24 -0.42
N TYR A 260 6.02 -8.87 0.74
CA TYR A 260 4.69 -8.96 1.35
C TYR A 260 4.60 -8.44 2.79
N THR A 261 3.49 -7.77 3.08
CA THR A 261 2.99 -7.49 4.43
C THR A 261 1.89 -8.50 4.77
N PHE A 262 1.95 -9.07 5.96
CA PHE A 262 0.89 -9.92 6.48
C PHE A 262 -0.06 -9.08 7.33
N TYR A 263 -1.24 -8.78 6.79
CA TYR A 263 -2.30 -8.03 7.45
C TYR A 263 -3.15 -8.97 8.30
N LEU A 264 -2.87 -9.00 9.61
CA LEU A 264 -3.77 -9.63 10.57
C LEU A 264 -5.06 -8.83 10.61
N SER A 265 -6.06 -9.33 9.90
CA SER A 265 -7.30 -8.66 9.52
C SER A 265 -8.45 -9.67 9.50
N ASN A 266 -9.67 -9.22 9.19
CA ASN A 266 -10.88 -10.06 9.19
C ASN A 266 -11.15 -10.78 10.53
N ARG A 267 -10.51 -10.30 11.60
CA ARG A 267 -10.56 -10.80 12.98
C ARG A 267 -10.75 -9.61 13.90
N SER A 268 -11.15 -9.86 15.14
CA SER A 268 -11.37 -8.80 16.12
C SER A 268 -11.01 -9.28 17.53
N GLY A 269 -10.74 -8.34 18.43
CA GLY A 269 -10.52 -8.63 19.84
C GLY A 269 -9.21 -9.36 20.10
N LEU A 270 -9.21 -10.24 21.10
CA LEU A 270 -8.04 -11.03 21.47
C LEU A 270 -7.82 -12.17 20.47
N GLN A 271 -6.63 -12.18 19.88
CA GLN A 271 -6.11 -13.26 19.06
C GLN A 271 -4.85 -13.80 19.73
N SER A 272 -4.53 -15.07 19.52
CA SER A 272 -3.39 -15.71 20.19
C SER A 272 -2.57 -16.53 19.22
N LEU A 273 -1.26 -16.56 19.44
CA LEU A 273 -0.38 -17.54 18.82
C LEU A 273 -0.58 -18.91 19.45
N ASP A 274 -0.40 -19.94 18.64
CA ASP A 274 -0.40 -21.36 19.03
C ASP A 274 0.94 -22.05 18.73
N SER A 275 1.87 -21.32 18.14
CA SER A 275 3.25 -21.73 17.90
C SER A 275 4.15 -20.50 17.75
N ASN A 276 5.46 -20.73 17.77
CA ASN A 276 6.40 -19.70 17.34
C ASN A 276 6.07 -19.26 15.92
N TRP A 277 6.20 -17.96 15.64
CA TRP A 277 5.87 -17.39 14.34
C TRP A 277 6.95 -16.40 13.90
N THR A 278 7.52 -16.66 12.74
CA THR A 278 8.52 -15.81 12.10
C THR A 278 7.95 -15.30 10.79
N LEU A 279 7.96 -13.97 10.62
CA LEU A 279 7.50 -13.31 9.42
C LEU A 279 8.34 -12.09 9.09
N LYS A 280 8.24 -11.58 7.86
CA LYS A 280 9.00 -10.41 7.45
C LYS A 280 8.36 -9.14 7.97
N ARG A 281 7.11 -8.89 7.61
CA ARG A 281 6.35 -7.70 7.98
C ARG A 281 4.94 -8.07 8.44
N LEU A 282 4.57 -7.65 9.64
CA LEU A 282 3.24 -7.82 10.23
C LEU A 282 2.52 -6.47 10.29
N CYS A 283 1.26 -6.41 9.89
CA CYS A 283 0.36 -5.30 10.19
C CYS A 283 -0.81 -5.83 11.01
N ILE A 284 -1.01 -5.33 12.23
CA ILE A 284 -2.11 -5.76 13.10
C ILE A 284 -3.27 -4.80 12.92
N GLY A 285 -4.39 -5.28 12.40
CA GLY A 285 -5.59 -4.49 12.15
C GLY A 285 -6.22 -3.90 13.41
N ALA A 286 -7.03 -2.86 13.21
CA ALA A 286 -7.56 -2.05 14.30
C ALA A 286 -8.48 -2.89 15.19
N GLY A 287 -8.38 -2.69 16.52
CA GLY A 287 -9.17 -3.44 17.49
C GLY A 287 -8.73 -4.89 17.72
N ILE A 288 -7.60 -5.32 17.12
CA ILE A 288 -6.99 -6.62 17.39
C ILE A 288 -5.86 -6.48 18.41
N LYS A 289 -5.85 -7.39 19.39
CA LYS A 289 -4.75 -7.60 20.33
C LYS A 289 -4.16 -8.98 20.07
N LEU A 290 -2.90 -9.07 19.68
CA LEU A 290 -2.23 -10.34 19.43
C LEU A 290 -1.41 -10.77 20.64
N ALA A 291 -1.87 -11.82 21.32
CA ALA A 291 -1.18 -12.45 22.44
C ALA A 291 -0.21 -13.54 22.00
N LEU A 292 0.95 -13.60 22.66
CA LEU A 292 2.02 -14.55 22.32
C LEU A 292 1.91 -15.86 23.10
N HIS A 293 1.33 -15.88 24.31
CA HIS A 293 1.05 -17.10 25.09
C HIS A 293 2.26 -18.02 25.29
N GLY A 294 3.42 -17.44 25.58
CA GLY A 294 4.69 -18.14 25.78
C GLY A 294 5.43 -18.48 24.49
N PHE A 295 4.90 -18.12 23.31
CA PHE A 295 5.55 -18.34 22.03
C PHE A 295 6.46 -17.18 21.63
N VAL A 296 7.38 -17.47 20.71
CA VAL A 296 8.30 -16.49 20.12
C VAL A 296 7.64 -15.87 18.89
N LEU A 297 7.52 -14.54 18.89
CA LEU A 297 7.16 -13.77 17.70
C LEU A 297 8.41 -13.08 17.14
N SER A 298 8.77 -13.40 15.89
CA SER A 298 9.95 -12.83 15.22
C SER A 298 9.54 -12.07 13.97
N PHE A 299 9.89 -10.78 13.87
CA PHE A 299 9.59 -9.98 12.68
C PHE A 299 10.68 -8.95 12.35
N GLN A 300 10.83 -8.65 11.05
CA GLN A 300 11.66 -7.53 10.63
C GLN A 300 10.92 -6.22 10.82
N ASP A 301 9.63 -6.21 10.52
CA ASP A 301 8.79 -5.02 10.56
C ASP A 301 7.39 -5.23 11.13
N LEU A 302 6.98 -4.32 12.02
CA LEU A 302 5.63 -4.19 12.57
C LEU A 302 5.04 -2.87 12.07
N ALA A 303 4.21 -2.96 11.04
CA ALA A 303 3.58 -1.82 10.40
C ALA A 303 2.54 -1.18 11.33
N GLN A 304 2.63 0.14 11.50
CA GLN A 304 1.76 0.90 12.40
C GLN A 304 0.41 1.28 11.77
N GLU A 305 0.25 1.02 10.48
CA GLU A 305 -0.92 1.39 9.67
C GLU A 305 -2.22 0.74 10.21
N GLY A 306 -2.11 -0.46 10.80
CA GLY A 306 -3.27 -1.19 11.29
C GLY A 306 -3.76 -0.78 12.68
N LEU A 307 -2.97 -0.03 13.47
CA LEU A 307 -3.32 0.44 14.83
C LEU A 307 -3.62 -0.65 15.89
N GLY A 308 -3.54 -1.94 15.55
CA GLY A 308 -3.58 -3.04 16.50
C GLY A 308 -2.30 -3.16 17.32
N LYS A 309 -2.32 -4.01 18.35
CA LYS A 309 -1.25 -4.07 19.37
C LYS A 309 -0.87 -5.50 19.74
N LEU A 310 0.36 -5.65 20.23
CA LEU A 310 0.84 -6.89 20.86
C LEU A 310 0.46 -6.90 22.34
N LEU A 311 -0.14 -7.99 22.80
CA LEU A 311 -0.40 -8.26 24.21
C LEU A 311 0.66 -9.25 24.71
N VAL A 312 1.59 -8.79 25.54
CA VAL A 312 2.73 -9.61 26.00
C VAL A 312 2.73 -9.78 27.51
N ASP A 313 3.27 -10.91 27.97
CA ASP A 313 3.47 -11.24 29.37
C ASP A 313 4.90 -11.72 29.71
N SER A 314 5.14 -12.02 30.99
CA SER A 314 6.43 -12.41 31.56
C SER A 314 6.97 -13.78 31.10
N ASN A 315 6.29 -14.46 30.19
CA ASN A 315 6.70 -15.71 29.54
C ASN A 315 7.01 -15.52 28.05
N ASP A 316 6.64 -14.37 27.47
CA ASP A 316 6.72 -14.12 26.03
C ASP A 316 8.09 -13.66 25.56
N GLN A 317 8.41 -13.95 24.29
CA GLN A 317 9.61 -13.48 23.63
C GLN A 317 9.31 -12.80 22.29
N ILE A 318 9.92 -11.64 22.07
CA ILE A 318 9.93 -10.95 20.79
C ILE A 318 11.35 -10.90 20.24
N THR A 319 11.50 -11.22 18.96
CA THR A 319 12.75 -11.04 18.21
C THR A 319 12.54 -10.05 17.06
N ILE A 320 13.31 -8.96 17.06
CA ILE A 320 13.29 -7.93 16.03
C ILE A 320 14.48 -8.14 15.10
N THR A 321 14.24 -8.31 13.80
CA THR A 321 15.28 -8.58 12.80
C THR A 321 15.61 -7.40 11.89
N GLY A 322 14.97 -6.24 12.07
CA GLY A 322 15.38 -5.03 11.34
C GLY A 322 14.65 -3.71 11.57
N GLN A 323 13.75 -3.55 12.56
CA GLN A 323 12.75 -2.46 12.53
C GLN A 323 13.28 -1.01 12.54
N SER A 324 12.35 -0.08 12.26
CA SER A 324 12.51 1.38 12.35
C SER A 324 11.14 2.00 12.73
N GLY A 325 10.71 1.83 13.99
CA GLY A 325 9.46 2.37 14.54
C GLY A 325 9.23 1.98 16.01
N PRO A 326 8.22 2.54 16.72
CA PRO A 326 7.82 2.06 18.04
C PRO A 326 7.26 0.63 18.04
N LEU A 327 7.64 -0.13 19.06
CA LEU A 327 7.01 -1.39 19.41
C LEU A 327 5.61 -1.11 19.98
N MET A 328 4.59 -1.55 19.25
CA MET A 328 3.18 -1.30 19.59
C MET A 328 2.68 -2.35 20.57
N LEU A 329 2.75 -2.05 21.86
CA LEU A 329 2.33 -2.92 22.96
C LEU A 329 0.99 -2.45 23.55
N GLU A 330 0.26 -3.37 24.15
CA GLU A 330 -1.00 -3.10 24.84
C GLU A 330 -0.81 -2.74 26.32
N GLY A 331 -1.68 -1.84 26.82
CA GLY A 331 -1.71 -1.38 28.21
C GLY A 331 -0.82 -0.17 28.51
N ASP A 332 -0.80 0.23 29.79
CA ASP A 332 0.05 1.33 30.29
C ASP A 332 1.46 0.84 30.65
N THR A 333 1.63 -0.45 30.91
CA THR A 333 2.91 -1.10 31.14
C THR A 333 2.80 -2.55 30.69
N ALA A 334 3.67 -2.96 29.77
CA ALA A 334 3.78 -4.34 29.32
C ALA A 334 4.86 -5.08 30.11
N SER A 335 4.71 -6.39 30.29
CA SER A 335 5.77 -7.25 30.82
C SER A 335 6.20 -8.23 29.73
N LEU A 336 7.50 -8.43 29.54
CA LEU A 336 8.03 -9.32 28.50
C LEU A 336 9.21 -10.11 29.05
N LYS A 337 9.26 -11.42 28.79
CA LYS A 337 10.38 -12.24 29.25
C LYS A 337 11.67 -11.90 28.53
N LYS A 338 11.62 -11.81 27.19
CA LYS A 338 12.80 -11.59 26.36
C LYS A 338 12.52 -10.66 25.19
N LEU A 339 13.36 -9.64 25.04
CA LEU A 339 13.44 -8.82 23.84
C LEU A 339 14.80 -9.05 23.18
N VAL A 340 14.81 -9.50 21.92
CA VAL A 340 16.04 -9.76 21.17
C VAL A 340 16.06 -8.87 19.94
N LEU A 341 17.11 -8.08 19.77
CA LEU A 341 17.38 -7.32 18.54
C LEU A 341 18.55 -7.99 17.81
N SER A 342 18.29 -8.50 16.61
CA SER A 342 19.31 -9.06 15.71
C SER A 342 20.20 -7.95 15.13
N PRO A 343 21.30 -8.31 14.42
CA PRO A 343 22.22 -7.30 13.92
C PRO A 343 21.53 -6.22 13.05
N GLY A 344 21.81 -4.95 13.37
CA GLY A 344 21.23 -3.79 12.67
C GLY A 344 19.75 -3.50 12.97
N ALA A 345 19.07 -4.28 13.82
CA ALA A 345 17.68 -4.03 14.17
C ALA A 345 17.52 -2.79 15.03
N MET A 346 16.55 -1.92 14.70
CA MET A 346 16.26 -0.73 15.49
C MET A 346 14.82 -0.75 16.01
N ILE A 347 14.58 -0.31 17.24
CA ILE A 347 13.21 -0.26 17.79
C ILE A 347 13.10 0.83 18.85
N GLY A 348 11.94 1.48 18.92
CA GLY A 348 11.58 2.39 20.01
C GLY A 348 10.55 1.78 20.95
N LEU A 349 10.53 2.18 22.23
CA LEU A 349 9.44 1.84 23.14
C LEU A 349 8.36 2.94 23.16
N SER A 350 7.09 2.53 22.98
CA SER A 350 5.93 3.43 23.03
C SER A 350 5.30 3.52 24.42
N ILE A 351 5.39 2.45 25.22
CA ILE A 351 4.93 2.36 26.60
C ILE A 351 6.03 1.77 27.49
N PRO A 352 5.94 1.92 28.82
CA PRO A 352 6.75 1.15 29.76
C PRO A 352 6.80 -0.34 29.44
N LEU A 353 8.01 -0.88 29.32
CA LEU A 353 8.29 -2.31 29.12
C LEU A 353 9.09 -2.84 30.30
N GLN A 354 8.48 -3.75 31.06
CA GLN A 354 9.07 -4.40 32.22
C GLN A 354 9.66 -5.75 31.84
N ILE A 355 10.94 -5.95 32.18
CA ILE A 355 11.63 -7.24 32.06
C ILE A 355 11.74 -7.84 33.46
N PRO A 356 11.14 -9.02 33.72
CA PRO A 356 11.00 -9.56 35.07
C PRO A 356 12.34 -10.06 35.63
N GLY A 357 12.55 -9.87 36.94
CA GLY A 357 13.58 -10.59 37.70
C GLY A 357 13.10 -12.00 38.09
N GLY A 358 13.58 -12.52 39.22
CA GLY A 358 13.10 -13.80 39.76
C GLY A 358 13.99 -15.01 39.45
N PRO A 359 13.49 -16.23 39.67
CA PRO A 359 14.28 -17.47 39.56
C PRO A 359 14.68 -17.79 38.12
N MET A 360 13.95 -17.25 37.15
CA MET A 360 14.32 -17.24 35.74
C MET A 360 14.20 -15.80 35.26
N PRO A 361 15.23 -14.95 35.43
CA PRO A 361 15.15 -13.56 35.00
C PRO A 361 14.95 -13.44 33.49
N GLY A 362 14.33 -12.34 33.08
CA GLY A 362 14.23 -11.93 31.69
C GLY A 362 15.49 -11.21 31.20
N SER A 363 15.53 -10.98 29.90
CA SER A 363 16.66 -10.30 29.28
C SER A 363 16.27 -9.41 28.11
N VAL A 364 17.11 -8.41 27.86
CA VAL A 364 17.13 -7.64 26.62
C VAL A 364 18.48 -7.87 25.95
N THR A 365 18.47 -8.31 24.70
CA THR A 365 19.67 -8.62 23.92
C THR A 365 19.79 -7.66 22.73
N LEU A 366 20.95 -7.04 22.54
CA LEU A 366 21.23 -6.11 21.43
C LEU A 366 22.46 -6.57 20.64
N ASP A 367 22.27 -7.28 19.54
CA ASP A 367 23.39 -7.72 18.71
C ASP A 367 24.07 -6.56 17.96
N SER A 368 25.10 -6.86 17.18
CA SER A 368 25.94 -5.85 16.51
C SER A 368 25.11 -4.85 15.71
N TYR A 369 25.36 -3.56 15.91
CA TYR A 369 24.64 -2.45 15.28
C TYR A 369 23.14 -2.33 15.62
N ALA A 370 22.63 -3.12 16.57
CA ALA A 370 21.25 -2.98 17.02
C ALA A 370 21.05 -1.71 17.85
N VAL A 371 19.87 -1.08 17.73
CA VAL A 371 19.52 0.15 18.46
C VAL A 371 18.19 -0.02 19.19
N LEU A 372 18.21 0.09 20.52
CA LEU A 372 17.00 0.20 21.33
C LEU A 372 16.85 1.62 21.87
N THR A 373 15.85 2.35 21.37
CA THR A 373 15.46 3.66 21.92
C THR A 373 14.43 3.45 23.02
N THR A 374 14.86 3.57 24.28
CA THR A 374 14.02 3.26 25.44
C THR A 374 12.95 4.31 25.69
N ASN A 375 13.14 5.56 25.24
CA ASN A 375 12.26 6.69 25.59
C ASN A 375 11.99 6.80 27.11
N ASN A 376 12.98 6.41 27.94
CA ASN A 376 12.87 6.32 29.40
C ASN A 376 11.80 5.34 29.90
N LYS A 377 11.45 4.34 29.09
CA LYS A 377 10.37 3.37 29.34
C LYS A 377 10.85 1.93 29.55
N LEU A 378 12.15 1.66 29.49
CA LEU A 378 12.67 0.32 29.78
C LEU A 378 12.83 0.15 31.30
N ILE A 379 12.20 -0.88 31.86
CA ILE A 379 12.25 -1.23 33.29
C ILE A 379 12.89 -2.62 33.43
N LEU A 380 14.01 -2.71 34.14
CA LEU A 380 14.63 -3.99 34.51
C LEU A 380 14.33 -4.28 35.98
N CYS A 381 13.68 -5.42 36.23
CA CYS A 381 13.30 -5.81 37.58
C CYS A 381 14.29 -6.78 38.22
N SER A 382 14.39 -6.72 39.54
CA SER A 382 15.14 -7.66 40.36
C SER A 382 14.36 -8.07 41.59
N ASN A 383 14.67 -9.25 42.13
CA ASN A 383 14.30 -9.64 43.48
C ASN A 383 15.42 -10.51 44.10
N ALA A 384 15.17 -11.09 45.29
CA ALA A 384 16.14 -11.96 45.97
C ALA A 384 16.56 -13.21 45.17
N GLN A 385 15.79 -13.62 44.16
CA GLN A 385 16.03 -14.83 43.36
C GLN A 385 16.76 -14.53 42.04
N GLY A 386 16.83 -13.27 41.61
CA GLY A 386 17.55 -12.89 40.40
C GLY A 386 17.14 -11.53 39.81
N ALA A 387 18.00 -11.00 38.95
CA ALA A 387 17.82 -9.70 38.28
C ALA A 387 17.72 -9.87 36.76
N ALA A 388 16.80 -9.12 36.14
CA ALA A 388 16.75 -8.95 34.70
C ALA A 388 18.06 -8.36 34.18
N SER A 389 18.40 -8.68 32.94
CA SER A 389 19.72 -8.37 32.38
C SER A 389 19.66 -7.72 30.99
N LEU A 390 20.62 -6.85 30.73
CA LEU A 390 21.03 -6.47 29.38
C LEU A 390 22.15 -7.42 28.95
N GLN A 391 21.99 -8.10 27.82
CA GLN A 391 22.89 -9.16 27.35
C GLN A 391 23.42 -8.89 25.95
N GLN A 392 24.59 -9.48 25.66
CA GLN A 392 25.20 -9.55 24.33
C GLN A 392 25.15 -8.21 23.60
N LEU A 393 25.66 -7.15 24.24
CA LEU A 393 25.82 -5.83 23.63
C LEU A 393 26.88 -5.93 22.53
N GLY A 394 26.43 -6.26 21.32
CA GLY A 394 27.28 -6.49 20.16
C GLY A 394 28.02 -5.22 19.73
N THR A 395 28.94 -5.37 18.79
CA THR A 395 29.74 -4.27 18.26
C THR A 395 28.86 -3.11 17.82
N SER A 396 29.11 -1.91 18.34
CA SER A 396 28.37 -0.69 18.01
C SER A 396 26.85 -0.77 18.26
N SER A 397 26.38 -1.70 19.11
CA SER A 397 25.01 -1.68 19.62
C SER A 397 24.76 -0.44 20.48
N GLN A 398 23.53 0.06 20.49
CA GLN A 398 23.15 1.29 21.18
C GLN A 398 21.89 1.11 21.99
N LEU A 399 21.93 1.60 23.24
CA LEU A 399 20.77 1.79 24.09
C LEU A 399 20.60 3.29 24.30
N ILE A 400 19.53 3.87 23.77
CA ILE A 400 19.31 5.32 23.75
C ILE A 400 18.17 5.66 24.71
N GLY A 401 18.48 6.40 25.77
CA GLY A 401 17.54 6.82 26.82
C GLY A 401 17.79 6.12 28.17
N GLN A 402 16.96 6.43 29.16
CA GLN A 402 17.11 5.89 30.52
C GLN A 402 16.62 4.44 30.62
N VAL A 403 17.24 3.71 31.53
CA VAL A 403 16.79 2.41 32.04
C VAL A 403 16.42 2.57 33.50
N ILE A 404 15.24 2.11 33.87
CA ILE A 404 14.74 2.17 35.24
C ILE A 404 15.02 0.83 35.90
N MET A 405 15.73 0.83 37.03
CA MET A 405 15.89 -0.35 37.86
C MET A 405 14.77 -0.39 38.89
N LYS A 406 14.05 -1.51 38.99
CA LYS A 406 12.94 -1.69 39.95
C LYS A 406 13.14 -2.94 40.78
N ASN A 407 13.25 -2.78 42.09
CA ASN A 407 13.24 -3.91 43.02
C ASN A 407 11.78 -4.31 43.29
N LEU A 408 11.46 -5.60 43.10
CA LEU A 408 10.12 -6.17 43.28
C LEU A 408 10.04 -7.05 44.53
#